data_AF-A0A9P8CC96-F1
#
_entry.id   AF-A0A9P8CC96-F1
#
_cell.length_a   1.000
_cell.length_b   1.000
_cell.length_c   1.000
_cell.angle_alpha   90.00
_cell.angle_beta   90.00
_cell.angle_gamma   90.00
#
_symmetry.space_group_name_H-M   'P 1'
#
loop_
_entity.id
_entity.type
_entity.pdbx_description
1 polymer ?
#
loop_
_entity_poly.entity_id
_entity_poly.type
_entity_poly.pdbx_seq_one_letter_code
_entity_poly.pdbx_strand_id
1 'polypeptide(L)'
;DAAYPETIELPKNHSTACAKLYHYDVLRKIELRHPNKTLKGLQNGTTNLEAALGYQRGEPVCADNACCRCQESRGPFKECVVVEGMLKGSCVNCHYNAGGSRCSF
;
A
#
# COMPACT_ATOMS: atom_id res chain seq x y z
N ASP A 1 -8.23 -11.42 -11.67
CA ASP A 1 -6.97 -11.01 -11.05
C ASP A 1 -6.33 -9.92 -11.90
N ALA A 2 -6.45 -8.66 -11.48
CA ALA A 2 -5.88 -7.54 -12.23
C ALA A 2 -4.49 -7.22 -11.65
N ALA A 3 -3.45 -7.28 -12.48
CA ALA A 3 -2.33 -6.35 -12.29
C ALA A 3 -2.96 -4.96 -12.32
N TYR A 4 -2.72 -4.11 -11.33
CA TYR A 4 -3.23 -2.73 -11.36
C TYR A 4 -2.43 -2.02 -12.47
N PRO A 5 -2.99 -1.75 -13.67
CA PRO A 5 -2.26 -1.02 -14.69
C PRO A 5 -1.74 0.30 -14.11
N GLU A 6 -0.53 0.70 -14.53
CA GLU A 6 0.11 1.94 -14.10
C GLU A 6 -0.71 3.20 -14.47
N THR A 7 -1.75 3.03 -15.28
CA THR A 7 -2.69 4.05 -15.76
C THR A 7 -4.09 3.79 -15.19
N ILE A 8 -4.45 4.32 -14.02
CA ILE A 8 -5.78 4.07 -13.45
C ILE A 8 -6.48 5.34 -13.02
N GLU A 9 -7.57 5.64 -13.72
CA GLU A 9 -8.68 6.39 -13.14
C GLU A 9 -9.20 5.67 -11.90
N LEU A 10 -9.29 6.36 -10.76
CA LEU A 10 -9.82 5.78 -9.53
C LEU A 10 -11.20 5.12 -9.76
N PRO A 11 -11.50 3.97 -9.09
CA PRO A 11 -12.84 3.39 -9.15
C PRO A 11 -13.91 4.42 -8.76
N LYS A 12 -15.08 4.36 -9.41
CA LYS A 12 -16.19 5.31 -9.16
C LYS A 12 -16.50 5.50 -7.67
N ASN A 13 -16.51 4.40 -6.92
CA ASN A 13 -16.62 4.41 -5.47
C ASN A 13 -15.23 4.17 -4.89
N HIS A 14 -14.62 5.21 -4.33
CA HIS A 14 -13.33 5.14 -3.67
C HIS A 14 -13.36 5.93 -2.36
N SER A 15 -12.47 5.57 -1.44
CA SER A 15 -12.33 6.29 -0.17
C SER A 15 -11.67 7.64 -0.36
N THR A 16 -11.88 8.55 0.60
CA THR A 16 -11.17 9.83 0.64
C THR A 16 -9.65 9.66 0.67
N ALA A 17 -9.15 8.58 1.29
CA ALA A 17 -7.72 8.29 1.30
C ALA A 17 -7.21 7.92 -0.10
N CYS A 18 -7.95 7.13 -0.88
CA CYS A 18 -7.63 6.87 -2.29
C CYS A 18 -7.60 8.16 -3.10
N ALA A 19 -8.61 9.04 -2.95
CA ALA A 19 -8.66 10.32 -3.65
C ALA A 19 -7.41 11.18 -3.36
N LYS A 20 -7.04 11.31 -2.08
CA LYS A 20 -5.85 12.08 -1.67
C LYS A 20 -4.56 11.46 -2.19
N LEU A 21 -4.36 10.17 -1.96
CA LEU A 21 -3.17 9.46 -2.40
C LEU A 21 -3.02 9.59 -3.91
N TYR A 22 -4.08 9.45 -4.69
CA TYR A 22 -4.01 9.51 -6.14
C TYR A 22 -3.30 10.74 -6.69
N HIS A 23 -3.44 11.89 -6.01
CA HIS A 23 -2.82 13.15 -6.38
C HIS A 23 -1.36 13.33 -5.90
N TYR A 24 -0.81 12.42 -5.10
CA TYR A 24 0.62 12.46 -4.77
C TYR A 24 1.45 11.89 -5.92
N ASP A 25 2.69 12.39 -6.03
CA ASP A 25 3.65 11.95 -7.03
C ASP A 25 3.92 10.45 -6.92
N VAL A 26 3.98 9.80 -8.08
CA VAL A 26 4.34 8.38 -8.17
C VAL A 26 5.86 8.26 -8.06
N LEU A 27 6.33 7.72 -6.93
CA LEU A 27 7.74 7.55 -6.62
C LEU A 27 8.28 6.18 -7.05
N ARG A 28 7.42 5.15 -7.13
CA ARG A 28 7.82 3.80 -7.54
C ARG A 28 6.71 2.99 -8.18
N LYS A 29 7.13 1.98 -8.97
CA LYS A 29 6.26 0.91 -9.46
C LYS A 29 5.95 -0.07 -8.33
N ILE A 30 4.80 -0.74 -8.39
CA ILE A 30 4.45 -1.77 -7.40
C ILE A 30 5.39 -2.97 -7.58
N GLU A 31 6.17 -3.26 -6.53
CA GLU A 31 6.95 -4.49 -6.43
C GLU A 31 6.38 -5.38 -5.32
N LEU A 32 6.04 -6.61 -5.69
CA LEU A 32 5.51 -7.59 -4.76
C LEU A 32 6.62 -8.48 -4.22
N ARG A 33 6.52 -8.83 -2.94
CA ARG A 33 7.40 -9.79 -2.27
C ARG A 33 7.41 -11.15 -2.98
N HIS A 34 6.26 -11.53 -3.55
CA HIS A 34 6.12 -12.72 -4.37
C HIS A 34 5.70 -12.29 -5.79
N PRO A 35 6.62 -12.31 -6.77
CA PRO A 35 6.36 -11.75 -8.11
C PRO A 35 5.26 -12.50 -8.88
N ASN A 36 5.01 -13.76 -8.54
CA ASN A 36 3.95 -14.58 -9.15
C ASN A 36 2.55 -14.35 -8.53
N LYS A 37 2.42 -13.40 -7.60
CA LYS A 37 1.14 -13.06 -6.96
C LYS A 37 0.57 -11.77 -7.55
N THR A 38 -0.73 -11.57 -7.36
CA THR A 38 -1.45 -10.36 -7.73
C THR A 38 -2.14 -9.78 -6.51
N LEU A 39 -2.31 -8.46 -6.51
CA LEU A 39 -3.12 -7.77 -5.51
C LEU A 39 -4.61 -8.04 -5.77
N LYS A 40 -5.40 -8.07 -4.70
CA LYS A 40 -6.83 -8.40 -4.75
C LYS A 40 -7.66 -7.29 -4.11
N GLY A 41 -8.87 -7.10 -4.61
CA GLY A 41 -9.83 -6.16 -4.02
C GLY A 41 -9.51 -4.68 -4.28
N LEU A 42 -8.63 -4.38 -5.25
CA LEU A 42 -8.29 -2.99 -5.61
C LEU A 42 -9.50 -2.25 -6.20
N GLN A 43 -10.35 -2.95 -6.94
CA GLN A 43 -11.60 -2.42 -7.50
C GLN A 43 -12.59 -1.95 -6.45
N ASN A 44 -12.44 -2.39 -5.19
CA ASN A 44 -13.33 -2.01 -4.10
C ASN A 44 -13.08 -0.56 -3.63
N GLY A 45 -11.99 0.08 -4.06
CA GLY A 45 -11.76 1.50 -3.79
C GLY A 45 -11.38 1.85 -2.35
N THR A 46 -11.05 0.87 -1.51
CA THR A 46 -10.84 1.03 -0.06
C THR A 46 -9.46 0.51 0.38
N THR A 47 -9.33 -0.11 1.55
CA THR A 47 -8.09 -0.49 2.23
C THR A 47 -6.98 -1.05 1.31
N ASN A 48 -7.29 -2.00 0.43
CA ASN A 48 -6.27 -2.59 -0.43
C ASN A 48 -5.82 -1.66 -1.55
N LEU A 49 -6.73 -0.83 -2.08
CA LEU A 49 -6.38 0.20 -3.03
C LEU A 49 -5.57 1.31 -2.36
N GLU A 50 -5.96 1.74 -1.17
CA GLU A 50 -5.20 2.70 -0.37
C GLU A 50 -3.76 2.22 -0.14
N ALA A 51 -3.57 0.95 0.21
CA ALA A 51 -2.26 0.36 0.38
C ALA A 51 -1.44 0.32 -0.93
N ALA A 52 -2.09 -0.03 -2.04
CA ALA A 52 -1.44 -0.05 -3.36
C ALA A 52 -1.00 1.35 -3.82
N LEU A 53 -1.90 2.33 -3.72
CA LEU A 53 -1.58 3.72 -4.03
C LEU A 53 -0.49 4.26 -3.10
N GLY A 54 -0.59 3.95 -1.81
CA GLY A 54 0.41 4.32 -0.80
C GLY A 54 1.78 3.71 -1.07
N TYR A 55 1.86 2.47 -1.56
CA TYR A 55 3.16 1.85 -1.88
C TYR A 55 3.90 2.64 -2.95
N GLN A 56 3.17 3.10 -3.97
CA GLN A 56 3.73 3.86 -5.09
C GLN A 56 4.19 5.27 -4.69
N ARG A 57 3.69 5.83 -3.58
CA ARG A 57 3.73 7.27 -3.28
C ARG A 57 4.31 7.63 -1.92
N GLY A 58 4.46 6.65 -1.04
CA GLY A 58 5.04 6.86 0.29
C GLY A 58 6.56 6.80 0.27
N GLU A 59 7.19 6.89 1.42
CA GLU A 59 8.63 6.72 1.58
C GLU A 59 8.95 5.32 2.11
N PRO A 60 10.02 4.65 1.61
CA PRO A 60 10.45 3.37 2.14
C PRO A 60 11.13 3.61 3.49
N VAL A 61 10.78 2.76 4.45
CA VAL A 61 11.47 2.71 5.74
C VAL A 61 12.69 1.80 5.58
N CYS A 62 13.85 2.25 6.10
CA CYS A 62 15.07 1.43 6.13
C CYS A 62 14.77 0.04 6.69
N ALA A 63 15.39 -1.01 6.12
CA ALA A 63 15.08 -2.39 6.46
C ALA A 63 15.16 -2.68 7.97
N ASP A 64 16.19 -2.14 8.65
CA ASP A 64 16.40 -2.32 10.09
C ASP A 64 15.33 -1.63 10.94
N ASN A 65 14.67 -0.59 10.41
CA ASN A 65 13.60 0.17 11.06
C ASN A 65 12.20 -0.20 10.55
N ALA A 66 12.09 -1.23 9.71
CA ALA A 66 10.79 -1.67 9.23
C ALA A 66 9.93 -2.15 10.40
N CYS A 67 8.61 -1.95 10.33
CA CYS A 67 7.70 -2.40 11.38
C CYS A 67 7.84 -3.91 11.64
N CYS A 68 7.54 -4.39 12.85
CA CYS A 68 7.75 -5.79 13.26
C CYS A 68 7.14 -6.79 12.27
N ARG A 69 5.96 -6.48 11.72
CA ARG A 69 5.28 -7.33 10.73
C ARG A 69 6.03 -7.38 9.40
N CYS A 70 6.63 -6.28 8.96
CA CYS A 70 7.45 -6.25 7.76
C CYS A 70 8.77 -6.99 7.94
N GLN A 71 9.39 -6.91 9.13
CA GLN A 71 10.55 -7.73 9.49
C GLN A 71 10.21 -9.23 9.45
N GLU A 72 9.00 -9.62 9.87
CA GLU A 72 8.45 -10.97 9.68
C GLU A 72 8.05 -11.30 8.23
N SER A 73 8.38 -10.45 7.25
CA SER A 73 8.01 -10.62 5.83
C SER A 73 6.49 -10.74 5.59
N ARG A 74 5.66 -10.04 6.37
CA ARG A 74 4.20 -9.98 6.17
C ARG A 74 3.81 -8.90 5.17
N GLY A 75 2.70 -9.17 4.48
CA GLY A 75 2.12 -8.26 3.48
C GLY A 75 2.63 -8.54 2.07
N PRO A 76 1.95 -8.00 1.04
CA PRO A 76 2.23 -8.34 -0.35
C PRO A 76 3.41 -7.55 -0.92
N PHE A 77 3.71 -6.38 -0.38
CA PHE A 77 4.71 -5.47 -0.95
C PHE A 77 6.12 -5.82 -0.47
N LYS A 78 7.08 -5.62 -1.36
CA LYS A 78 8.50 -5.93 -1.13
C LYS A 78 9.07 -5.09 0.02
N GLU A 79 8.74 -3.80 0.06
CA GLU A 79 9.28 -2.84 1.03
C GLU A 79 8.25 -2.41 2.09
N CYS A 80 8.74 -1.99 3.25
CA CYS A 80 7.93 -1.34 4.28
C CYS A 80 7.79 0.15 3.93
N VAL A 81 6.69 0.53 3.26
CA VAL A 81 6.44 1.92 2.85
C VAL A 81 5.43 2.58 3.78
N VAL A 82 5.67 3.83 4.15
CA VAL A 82 4.75 4.70 4.92
C VAL A 82 4.39 5.94 4.10
N VAL A 83 3.17 6.45 4.28
CA VAL A 83 2.78 7.76 3.74
C VAL A 83 2.47 8.66 4.93
N GLU A 84 3.23 9.73 5.09
CA GLU A 84 3.08 10.64 6.24
C GLU A 84 1.66 11.19 6.33
N GLY A 85 1.09 11.22 7.54
CA GLY A 85 -0.27 11.70 7.80
C GLY A 85 -1.40 10.83 7.23
N MET A 86 -1.08 9.71 6.59
CA MET A 86 -2.05 8.84 5.90
C MET A 86 -2.07 7.44 6.50
N LEU A 87 -3.06 6.63 6.09
CA LEU A 87 -3.19 5.21 6.46
C LEU A 87 -3.11 4.94 7.97
N LYS A 88 -3.63 5.88 8.78
CA LYS A 88 -3.61 5.84 10.26
C LYS A 88 -2.19 5.67 10.84
N GLY A 89 -1.17 6.17 10.14
CA GLY A 89 0.24 6.04 10.53
C GLY A 89 0.83 4.64 10.32
N SER A 90 0.08 3.72 9.69
CA SER A 90 0.57 2.36 9.42
C SER A 90 1.34 2.27 8.11
N CYS A 91 2.24 1.29 8.00
CA CYS A 91 2.85 0.95 6.71
C CYS A 91 1.83 0.25 5.78
N VAL A 92 2.07 0.32 4.48
CA VAL A 92 1.17 -0.23 3.45
C VAL A 92 0.99 -1.75 3.54
N ASN A 93 1.99 -2.49 4.03
CA ASN A 93 1.89 -3.93 4.24
C ASN A 93 0.95 -4.29 5.39
N CYS A 94 0.96 -3.51 6.47
CA CYS A 94 0.01 -3.67 7.58
C CYS A 94 -1.37 -3.09 7.26
N HIS A 95 -1.42 -2.09 6.36
CA HIS A 95 -2.68 -1.54 5.88
C HIS A 95 -3.43 -2.54 5.01
N TYR A 96 -2.73 -3.22 4.09
CA TYR A 96 -3.33 -4.22 3.20
C TYR A 96 -4.05 -5.33 3.99
N ASN A 97 -5.31 -5.60 3.63
CA ASN A 97 -6.27 -6.51 4.28
C ASN A 97 -6.68 -6.20 5.74
N ALA A 98 -5.91 -5.40 6.50
CA ALA A 98 -6.12 -5.25 7.95
C ALA A 98 -6.29 -3.79 8.43
N GLY A 99 -6.22 -2.82 7.52
CA GLY A 99 -6.42 -1.40 7.80
C GLY A 99 -5.45 -0.81 8.82
N GLY A 100 -4.25 -1.40 8.95
CA GLY A 100 -3.17 -0.88 9.78
C GLY A 100 -3.17 -1.35 11.23
N SER A 101 -4.20 -2.10 11.65
CA SER A 101 -4.47 -2.46 13.06
C SER A 101 -3.34 -3.21 13.80
N ARG A 102 -2.39 -3.79 13.08
CA ARG A 102 -1.29 -4.59 13.64
C ARG A 102 0.10 -4.00 13.35
N CYS A 103 0.16 -2.76 12.89
CA CYS A 103 1.44 -2.09 12.61
C CYS A 103 2.09 -1.65 13.93
N SER A 104 3.37 -1.98 14.11
CA SER A 104 4.19 -1.54 15.25
C SER A 104 5.62 -1.33 14.75
N PHE A 105 6.16 -0.14 14.95
CA PHE A 105 7.56 0.21 14.65
C PHE A 105 8.46 -0.12 15.82
#